data_AF-A0A522E1Q1-F1
#
_entry.id   AF-A0A522E1Q1-F1
#
_cell.length_a   1.000
_cell.length_b   1.000
_cell.length_c   1.000
_cell.angle_alpha   90.00
_cell.angle_beta   90.00
_cell.angle_gamma   90.00
#
_symmetry.space_group_name_H-M   'P 1'
#
loop_
_entity.id
_entity.type
_entity.pdbx_description
1 polymer ?
#
loop_
_entity_poly.entity_id
_entity_poly.type
_entity_poly.pdbx_seq_one_letter_code
_entity_poly.pdbx_strand_id
1 'polypeptide(L)'
;MKRMLINATQAEELRVALVDGQKLYDFDIEVPSKEQKKSNIYKGIITRVEPSLEAAFVNYGAEKHGFLPFKEISPAYRQNQDGTDNEGRRPAIKDLIREGQEIVVQIEKEERGNKGAALTTYISLAGTYLVLMPNNPKAGGISRRIEGETRSELREVMASLEIPDNMGLIVRTAGCGKNAEELQWDLNYLMQLWEAIERSSSEQAAPFLVFQESNVIIRALRDHLRGDIDEILIDNEDSFALVQNFLKQVMPHFLPKAKLYQDAVPLFNRYQIESQIEIAYGREVSLPSG
;
A
#
# COMPACT_ATOMS: atom_id res chain seq x y z
N MET A 1 2.86 -20.85 20.30
CA MET A 1 3.56 -19.56 20.42
C MET A 1 3.81 -19.11 19.01
N LYS A 2 3.17 -18.02 18.60
CA LYS A 2 3.17 -17.59 17.21
C LYS A 2 4.31 -16.62 16.96
N ARG A 3 4.98 -16.78 15.83
CA ARG A 3 6.11 -15.93 15.44
C ARG A 3 6.01 -15.52 13.99
N MET A 4 6.53 -14.33 13.72
CA MET A 4 6.85 -13.87 12.38
C MET A 4 8.36 -14.00 12.18
N LEU A 5 8.78 -14.74 11.16
CA LEU A 5 10.18 -15.01 10.84
C LEU A 5 10.48 -14.32 9.50
N ILE A 6 11.46 -13.40 9.50
CA ILE A 6 11.87 -12.64 8.34
C ILE A 6 13.29 -13.09 7.97
N ASN A 7 13.41 -13.77 6.85
CA ASN A 7 14.68 -14.19 6.27
C ASN A 7 15.03 -13.27 5.09
N ALA A 8 16.08 -12.48 5.30
CA ALA A 8 16.57 -11.46 4.37
C ALA A 8 18.10 -11.58 4.16
N THR A 9 18.68 -12.72 4.52
CA THR A 9 20.12 -12.98 4.36
C THR A 9 20.51 -13.11 2.88
N GLN A 10 19.62 -13.63 2.03
CA GLN A 10 19.86 -13.76 0.60
C GLN A 10 19.36 -12.51 -0.13
N ALA A 11 20.22 -11.88 -0.91
CA ALA A 11 19.84 -10.69 -1.68
C ALA A 11 18.87 -11.00 -2.84
N GLU A 12 18.75 -12.27 -3.23
CA GLU A 12 17.91 -12.71 -4.34
C GLU A 12 16.44 -12.94 -3.95
N GLU A 13 16.17 -13.17 -2.66
CA GLU A 13 14.83 -13.43 -2.15
C GLU A 13 14.65 -12.91 -0.73
N LEU A 14 13.54 -12.22 -0.52
CA LEU A 14 13.06 -11.80 0.78
C LEU A 14 11.91 -12.70 1.18
N ARG A 15 12.03 -13.40 2.31
CA ARG A 15 11.05 -14.42 2.73
C ARG A 15 10.48 -14.07 4.09
N VAL A 16 9.15 -14.12 4.21
CA VAL A 16 8.45 -13.91 5.47
C VAL A 16 7.57 -15.13 5.75
N ALA A 17 7.75 -15.72 6.93
CA ALA A 17 7.01 -16.90 7.36
C ALA A 17 6.27 -16.61 8.67
N LEU A 18 5.04 -17.09 8.77
CA LEU A 18 4.26 -17.07 9.98
C LEU A 18 4.10 -18.48 10.52
N VAL A 19 4.51 -18.68 11.77
CA VAL A 19 4.60 -20.00 12.40
C VAL A 19 3.86 -20.04 13.72
N ASP A 20 3.22 -21.16 14.02
CA ASP A 20 2.75 -21.49 15.37
C ASP A 20 3.55 -22.67 15.91
N GLY A 21 4.46 -22.40 16.85
CA GLY A 21 5.48 -23.36 17.27
C GLY A 21 6.44 -23.65 16.13
N GLN A 22 6.29 -24.82 15.51
CA GLN A 22 7.07 -25.27 14.34
C GLN A 22 6.19 -25.47 13.10
N LYS A 23 4.90 -25.16 13.17
CA LYS A 23 3.98 -25.33 12.05
C LYS A 23 3.91 -24.03 11.26
N LEU A 24 4.30 -24.09 9.98
CA LEU A 24 4.10 -23.01 9.03
C LEU A 24 2.60 -22.88 8.73
N TYR A 25 2.05 -21.67 8.80
CA TYR A 25 0.66 -21.41 8.43
C TYR A 25 0.49 -20.31 7.38
N ASP A 26 1.51 -19.48 7.18
CA ASP A 26 1.54 -18.50 6.10
C ASP A 26 2.98 -18.27 5.61
N PHE A 27 3.12 -17.94 4.34
CA PHE A 27 4.43 -17.75 3.71
C PHE A 27 4.34 -16.80 2.52
N ASP A 28 5.14 -15.73 2.57
CA ASP A 28 5.30 -14.77 1.49
C ASP A 28 6.76 -14.71 1.03
N ILE A 29 6.95 -14.54 -0.27
CA ILE A 29 8.27 -14.38 -0.90
C ILE A 29 8.24 -13.22 -1.90
N GLU A 30 9.30 -12.40 -1.88
CA GLU A 30 9.52 -11.33 -2.83
C GLU A 30 10.91 -11.45 -3.44
N VAL A 31 10.96 -11.46 -4.78
CA VAL A 31 12.20 -11.51 -5.55
C VAL A 31 12.46 -10.10 -6.08
N PRO A 32 13.58 -9.43 -5.71
CA PRO A 32 13.83 -8.03 -6.08
C PRO A 32 13.84 -7.78 -7.60
N SER A 33 14.19 -8.78 -8.42
CA SER A 33 14.18 -8.65 -9.89
C SER A 33 12.78 -8.50 -10.50
N LYS A 34 11.71 -8.74 -9.73
CA LYS A 34 10.31 -8.55 -10.13
C LYS A 34 9.63 -7.48 -9.29
N GLU A 35 10.31 -6.36 -9.08
CA GLU A 35 9.75 -5.23 -8.35
C GLU A 35 8.44 -4.78 -9.00
N GLN A 36 7.33 -4.91 -8.26
CA GLN A 36 6.02 -4.44 -8.68
C GLN A 36 5.98 -2.92 -8.47
N LYS A 37 5.69 -2.18 -9.54
CA LYS A 37 5.56 -0.72 -9.51
C LYS A 37 4.12 -0.29 -9.27
N LYS A 38 3.16 -1.21 -9.32
CA LYS A 38 1.77 -0.93 -9.01
C LYS A 38 1.65 -0.29 -7.62
N SER A 39 0.80 0.71 -7.50
CA SER A 39 0.57 1.50 -6.28
C SER A 39 1.70 2.44 -5.86
N ASN A 40 2.87 2.42 -6.51
CA ASN A 40 3.90 3.44 -6.30
C ASN A 40 3.34 4.83 -6.62
N ILE A 41 3.78 5.82 -5.86
CA ILE A 41 3.40 7.23 -5.99
C ILE A 41 4.63 8.01 -6.42
N TYR A 42 4.44 8.83 -7.45
CA TYR A 42 5.47 9.68 -8.03
C TYR A 42 4.99 11.11 -8.06
N LYS A 43 5.94 12.05 -8.01
CA LYS A 43 5.71 13.40 -8.48
C LYS A 43 6.22 13.45 -9.91
N GLY A 44 5.34 13.82 -10.84
CA GLY A 44 5.66 13.89 -12.26
C GLY A 44 5.33 15.26 -12.86
N ILE A 45 5.66 15.41 -14.14
CA ILE A 45 5.41 16.62 -14.92
C ILE A 45 4.51 16.25 -16.10
N ILE A 46 3.44 17.00 -16.31
CA ILE A 46 2.60 16.86 -17.50
C ILE A 46 3.42 17.26 -18.73
N THR A 47 3.68 16.34 -19.64
CA THR A 47 4.48 16.59 -20.84
C THR A 47 3.65 16.98 -22.05
N ARG A 48 2.43 16.44 -22.14
CA ARG A 48 1.48 16.76 -23.21
C ARG A 48 0.05 16.54 -22.75
N VAL A 49 -0.86 17.39 -23.20
CA VAL A 49 -2.30 17.24 -23.02
C VAL A 49 -2.91 16.78 -24.33
N GLU A 50 -3.65 15.67 -24.33
CA GLU A 50 -4.18 15.03 -25.53
C GLU A 50 -5.72 14.95 -25.47
N PRO A 51 -6.45 15.99 -25.95
CA PRO A 51 -7.90 16.05 -25.87
C PRO A 51 -8.61 14.90 -26.58
N SER A 52 -8.06 14.41 -27.69
CA SER A 52 -8.63 13.29 -28.46
C SER A 52 -8.68 11.98 -27.67
N LEU A 53 -7.79 11.81 -26.69
CA LEU A 53 -7.78 10.65 -25.79
C LEU A 53 -8.43 10.94 -24.44
N GLU A 54 -8.93 12.16 -24.23
CA GLU A 54 -9.39 12.67 -22.94
C GLU A 54 -8.37 12.42 -21.81
N ALA A 55 -7.08 12.68 -22.08
CA ALA A 55 -5.99 12.34 -21.18
C ALA A 55 -4.80 13.31 -21.27
N ALA A 56 -3.92 13.23 -20.29
CA ALA A 56 -2.60 13.85 -20.28
C ALA A 56 -1.53 12.77 -20.15
N PHE A 57 -0.34 13.06 -20.66
CA PHE A 57 0.83 12.20 -20.45
C PHE A 57 1.76 12.84 -19.43
N VAL A 58 2.26 12.02 -18.51
CA VAL A 58 3.06 12.46 -17.37
C VAL A 58 4.42 11.80 -17.43
N ASN A 59 5.48 12.60 -17.39
CA ASN A 59 6.82 12.11 -17.11
C ASN A 59 6.97 11.99 -15.59
N TYR A 60 7.09 10.75 -15.11
CA TYR A 60 7.26 10.41 -13.70
C TYR A 60 8.64 9.78 -13.42
N GLY A 61 9.58 9.88 -14.37
CA GLY A 61 10.95 9.35 -14.25
C GLY A 61 11.18 8.00 -14.94
N ALA A 62 10.14 7.36 -15.49
CA ALA A 62 10.29 6.15 -16.31
C ALA A 62 10.58 6.48 -17.79
N GLU A 63 11.08 5.48 -18.53
CA GLU A 63 11.34 5.62 -19.98
C GLU A 63 10.07 5.95 -20.78
N LYS A 64 8.93 5.36 -20.40
CA LYS A 64 7.63 5.64 -21.01
C LYS A 64 6.82 6.57 -20.13
N HIS A 65 6.28 7.63 -20.74
CA HIS A 65 5.37 8.53 -20.04
C HIS A 65 4.09 7.78 -19.65
N GLY A 66 3.61 8.06 -18.45
CA GLY A 66 2.36 7.47 -17.95
C GLY A 66 1.15 8.15 -18.60
N PHE A 67 0.06 7.41 -18.67
CA PHE A 67 -1.22 7.84 -19.21
C PHE A 67 -2.16 8.23 -18.06
N LEU A 68 -2.51 9.50 -17.96
CA LEU A 68 -3.39 10.06 -16.93
C LEU A 68 -4.72 10.52 -17.55
N PRO A 69 -5.81 9.73 -17.45
CA PRO A 69 -7.12 10.13 -17.95
C PRO A 69 -7.64 11.38 -17.22
N PHE A 70 -8.37 12.25 -17.92
CA PHE A 70 -8.95 13.46 -17.31
C PHE A 70 -9.89 13.15 -16.12
N LYS A 71 -10.65 12.06 -16.20
CA LYS A 71 -11.52 11.61 -15.10
C LYS A 71 -10.75 11.27 -13.82
N GLU A 72 -9.46 10.91 -13.93
CA GLU A 72 -8.56 10.55 -12.84
C GLU A 72 -7.77 11.74 -12.29
N ILE A 73 -8.08 12.97 -12.73
CA ILE A 73 -7.45 14.21 -12.25
C ILE A 73 -8.34 14.82 -11.16
N SER A 74 -7.79 14.90 -9.95
CA SER A 74 -8.40 15.47 -8.76
C SER A 74 -8.68 16.96 -8.98
N PRO A 75 -9.78 17.50 -8.42
CA PRO A 75 -10.05 18.93 -8.45
C PRO A 75 -8.90 19.81 -7.95
N ALA A 76 -8.04 19.31 -7.05
CA ALA A 76 -6.90 20.06 -6.52
C ALA A 76 -5.86 20.48 -7.57
N TYR A 77 -5.77 19.74 -8.69
CA TYR A 77 -4.85 20.05 -9.79
C TYR A 77 -5.49 20.88 -10.91
N ARG A 78 -6.78 21.18 -10.80
CA ARG A 78 -7.50 22.00 -11.77
C ARG A 78 -7.30 23.45 -11.36
N GLN A 79 -6.74 24.27 -12.25
CA GLN A 79 -6.50 25.68 -11.94
C GLN A 79 -7.82 26.36 -11.54
N ASN A 80 -7.82 27.02 -10.37
CA ASN A 80 -8.99 27.71 -9.83
C ASN A 80 -9.50 28.76 -10.83
N GLN A 81 -10.80 28.71 -11.10
CA GLN A 81 -11.54 29.83 -11.67
C GLN A 81 -11.80 30.86 -10.55
N ASP A 82 -10.79 31.60 -10.11
CA ASP A 82 -11.07 32.84 -9.38
C ASP A 82 -11.58 33.88 -10.40
N GLY A 83 -12.90 33.91 -10.62
CA GLY A 83 -13.59 35.12 -11.08
C GLY A 83 -14.24 35.15 -12.46
N THR A 84 -14.51 34.03 -13.13
CA THR A 84 -15.36 34.09 -14.34
C THR A 84 -16.54 33.14 -14.24
N ASP A 85 -17.68 33.69 -13.79
CA ASP A 85 -19.02 33.29 -14.18
C ASP A 85 -19.16 33.35 -15.72
N ASN A 86 -18.52 32.43 -16.42
CA ASN A 86 -18.80 32.21 -17.84
C ASN A 86 -19.93 31.19 -17.94
N GLU A 87 -21.16 31.72 -17.97
CA GLU A 87 -22.31 31.17 -18.70
C GLU A 87 -22.57 29.66 -18.53
N GLY A 88 -22.65 29.16 -17.29
CA GLY A 88 -23.30 27.88 -16.98
C GLY A 88 -22.67 26.61 -17.58
N ARG A 89 -21.48 26.69 -18.18
CA ARG A 89 -20.80 25.54 -18.81
C ARG A 89 -19.53 25.19 -18.02
N ARG A 90 -19.50 24.01 -17.41
CA ARG A 90 -18.29 23.49 -16.75
C ARG A 90 -17.14 23.43 -17.77
N PRO A 91 -15.97 24.04 -17.49
CA PRO A 91 -14.82 24.00 -18.38
C PRO A 91 -14.41 22.54 -18.68
N ALA A 92 -13.91 22.29 -19.89
CA ALA A 92 -13.34 20.99 -20.19
C ALA A 92 -12.03 20.83 -19.41
N ILE A 93 -11.74 19.62 -18.93
CA ILE A 93 -10.56 19.37 -18.08
C ILE A 93 -9.25 19.74 -18.78
N LYS A 94 -9.19 19.63 -20.12
CA LYS A 94 -8.07 20.08 -20.95
C LYS A 94 -7.71 21.56 -20.74
N ASP A 95 -8.67 22.40 -20.36
CA ASP A 95 -8.49 23.84 -20.17
C ASP A 95 -8.08 24.16 -18.72
N LEU A 96 -8.10 23.15 -17.83
CA LEU A 96 -7.81 23.27 -16.40
C LEU A 96 -6.43 22.73 -16.00
N ILE A 97 -5.72 22.11 -16.95
CA ILE A 97 -4.38 21.55 -16.78
C ILE A 97 -3.46 22.09 -17.88
N ARG A 98 -2.16 22.18 -17.60
CA ARG A 98 -1.17 22.68 -18.58
C ARG A 98 0.07 21.78 -18.66
N GLU A 99 0.74 21.84 -19.80
CA GLU A 99 2.08 21.27 -19.95
C GLU A 99 3.05 21.96 -18.98
N GLY A 100 4.01 21.20 -18.45
CA GLY A 100 4.95 21.64 -17.43
C GLY A 100 4.40 21.68 -16.00
N GLN A 101 3.11 21.39 -15.79
CA GLN A 101 2.52 21.32 -14.45
C GLN A 101 3.04 20.09 -13.68
N GLU A 102 3.54 20.30 -12.46
CA GLU A 102 3.86 19.22 -11.53
C GLU A 102 2.58 18.60 -10.94
N ILE A 103 2.59 17.27 -10.80
CA ILE A 103 1.41 16.51 -10.36
C ILE A 103 1.82 15.25 -9.61
N VAL A 104 1.20 14.96 -8.47
CA VAL A 104 1.38 13.69 -7.75
C VAL A 104 0.44 12.65 -8.35
N VAL A 105 1.00 11.50 -8.72
CA VAL A 105 0.32 10.42 -9.42
C VAL A 105 0.65 9.07 -8.80
N GLN A 106 -0.35 8.18 -8.75
CA GLN A 106 -0.19 6.78 -8.37
C GLN A 106 -0.33 5.88 -9.60
N ILE A 107 0.48 4.82 -9.67
CA ILE A 107 0.36 3.78 -10.70
C ILE A 107 -0.85 2.88 -10.38
N GLU A 108 -1.91 2.97 -11.20
CA GLU A 108 -3.06 2.07 -11.13
C GLU A 108 -2.77 0.74 -11.85
N LYS A 109 -2.14 0.84 -13.02
CA LYS A 109 -1.76 -0.30 -13.88
C LYS A 109 -0.37 -0.11 -14.42
N GLU A 110 0.45 -1.15 -14.30
CA GLU A 110 1.82 -1.14 -14.80
C GLU A 110 1.88 -1.05 -16.33
N GLU A 111 3.08 -0.76 -16.83
CA GLU A 111 3.36 -0.74 -18.26
C GLU A 111 3.04 -2.09 -18.91
N ARG A 112 2.40 -2.06 -20.07
CA ARG A 112 2.08 -3.27 -20.82
C ARG A 112 2.49 -3.12 -22.28
N GLY A 113 3.50 -3.90 -22.67
CA GLY A 113 4.08 -3.84 -24.02
C GLY A 113 4.56 -2.42 -24.31
N ASN A 114 3.98 -1.78 -25.33
CA ASN A 114 4.35 -0.43 -25.74
C ASN A 114 3.56 0.69 -25.03
N LYS A 115 2.62 0.36 -24.16
CA LYS A 115 1.83 1.35 -23.41
C LYS A 115 2.51 1.68 -22.08
N GLY A 116 2.65 2.98 -21.79
CA GLY A 116 3.05 3.46 -20.47
C GLY A 116 2.04 3.09 -19.39
N ALA A 117 2.43 3.26 -18.12
CA ALA A 117 1.61 2.95 -16.96
C ALA A 117 0.32 3.80 -16.95
N ALA A 118 -0.79 3.23 -16.49
CA ALA A 118 -2.00 4.00 -16.23
C ALA A 118 -1.90 4.66 -14.86
N LEU A 119 -2.14 5.97 -14.83
CA LEU A 119 -1.96 6.81 -13.66
C LEU A 119 -3.29 7.35 -13.15
N THR A 120 -3.35 7.62 -11.86
CA THR A 120 -4.41 8.40 -11.22
C THR A 120 -3.82 9.42 -10.27
N THR A 121 -4.50 10.54 -10.10
CA THR A 121 -4.17 11.47 -9.01
C THR A 121 -4.97 11.17 -7.75
N TYR A 122 -6.00 10.33 -7.81
CA TYR A 122 -6.73 9.90 -6.64
C TYR A 122 -5.91 8.84 -5.91
N ILE A 123 -5.13 9.30 -4.93
CA ILE A 123 -4.24 8.42 -4.19
C ILE A 123 -5.08 7.46 -3.35
N SER A 124 -4.65 6.21 -3.33
CA SER A 124 -5.22 5.15 -2.51
C SER A 124 -4.12 4.52 -1.68
N LEU A 125 -4.28 4.53 -0.36
CA LEU A 125 -3.33 3.93 0.58
C LEU A 125 -4.01 2.73 1.24
N ALA A 126 -3.52 1.53 0.94
CA ALA A 126 -4.09 0.30 1.45
C ALA A 126 -3.49 -0.05 2.81
N GLY A 127 -4.32 0.01 3.85
CA GLY A 127 -4.09 -0.54 5.17
C GLY A 127 -4.47 -2.01 5.22
N THR A 128 -4.43 -2.62 6.40
CA THR A 128 -4.80 -4.02 6.58
C THR A 128 -6.30 -4.22 6.39
N TYR A 129 -7.08 -3.35 7.01
CA TYR A 129 -8.54 -3.40 7.09
C TYR A 129 -9.18 -2.29 6.27
N LEU A 130 -8.46 -1.20 6.05
CA LEU A 130 -8.98 0.00 5.43
C LEU A 130 -8.22 0.34 4.15
N VAL A 131 -8.84 1.15 3.30
CA VAL A 131 -8.16 1.87 2.22
C VAL A 131 -8.52 3.33 2.37
N LEU A 132 -7.51 4.16 2.62
CA LEU A 132 -7.66 5.61 2.72
C LEU A 132 -7.54 6.23 1.32
N MET A 133 -8.47 7.12 1.01
CA MET A 133 -8.51 7.93 -0.21
C MET A 133 -8.36 9.40 0.18
N PRO A 134 -7.14 9.87 0.51
CA PRO A 134 -6.96 11.14 1.21
C PRO A 134 -7.35 12.38 0.40
N ASN A 135 -7.49 12.26 -0.91
CA ASN A 135 -7.88 13.35 -1.81
C ASN A 135 -9.16 13.07 -2.60
N ASN A 136 -9.99 12.15 -2.11
CA ASN A 136 -11.29 11.83 -2.70
C ASN A 136 -12.36 11.58 -1.62
N PRO A 137 -13.00 12.63 -1.08
CA PRO A 137 -14.03 12.47 -0.03
C PRO A 137 -15.29 11.76 -0.52
N LYS A 138 -15.47 11.65 -1.84
CA LYS A 138 -16.60 10.93 -2.44
C LYS A 138 -16.35 9.43 -2.54
N ALA A 139 -15.09 9.00 -2.43
CA ALA A 139 -14.76 7.58 -2.40
C ALA A 139 -15.01 7.06 -0.98
N GLY A 140 -15.69 5.93 -0.84
CA GLY A 140 -15.86 5.31 0.45
C GLY A 140 -16.90 4.22 0.50
N GLY A 141 -16.94 3.54 1.64
CA GLY A 141 -17.94 2.52 1.96
C GLY A 141 -17.35 1.17 2.32
N ILE A 142 -18.19 0.14 2.30
CA ILE A 142 -17.81 -1.21 2.72
C ILE A 142 -17.67 -2.10 1.49
N SER A 143 -16.59 -2.91 1.46
CA SER A 143 -16.32 -3.93 0.44
C SER A 143 -17.60 -4.66 0.02
N ARG A 144 -17.77 -4.85 -1.29
CA ARG A 144 -18.95 -5.53 -1.86
C ARG A 144 -19.07 -7.00 -1.46
N ARG A 145 -17.96 -7.62 -1.01
CA ARG A 145 -17.95 -9.00 -0.50
C ARG A 145 -18.57 -9.14 0.91
N ILE A 146 -18.88 -8.03 1.58
CA ILE A 146 -19.49 -8.03 2.91
C ILE A 146 -20.95 -7.59 2.76
N GLU A 147 -21.85 -8.46 3.18
CA GLU A 147 -23.30 -8.34 3.03
C GLU A 147 -24.01 -8.64 4.36
N GLY A 148 -25.32 -8.43 4.42
CA GLY A 148 -26.15 -8.77 5.58
C GLY A 148 -25.86 -7.94 6.83
N GLU A 149 -26.08 -8.56 7.99
CA GLU A 149 -25.95 -7.95 9.32
C GLU A 149 -24.55 -7.38 9.58
N THR A 150 -23.52 -8.12 9.19
CA THR A 150 -22.11 -7.69 9.29
C THR A 150 -21.83 -6.37 8.55
N ARG A 151 -22.53 -6.10 7.44
CA ARG A 151 -22.39 -4.83 6.72
C ARG A 151 -23.01 -3.68 7.51
N SER A 152 -24.12 -3.92 8.20
CA SER A 152 -24.77 -2.92 9.05
C SER A 152 -23.91 -2.61 10.28
N GLU A 153 -23.39 -3.64 10.95
CA GLU A 153 -22.47 -3.49 12.09
C GLU A 153 -21.23 -2.68 11.71
N LEU A 154 -20.57 -3.03 10.59
CA LEU A 154 -19.40 -2.28 10.13
C LEU A 154 -19.72 -0.84 9.78
N ARG A 155 -20.94 -0.53 9.30
CA ARG A 155 -21.34 0.85 9.02
C ARG A 155 -21.45 1.65 10.33
N GLU A 156 -21.95 1.04 11.40
CA GLU A 156 -21.99 1.66 12.73
C GLU A 156 -20.58 1.88 13.29
N VAL A 157 -19.70 0.88 13.19
CA VAL A 157 -18.30 1.02 13.61
C VAL A 157 -17.59 2.10 12.80
N MET A 158 -17.77 2.15 11.47
CA MET A 158 -17.20 3.20 10.62
C MET A 158 -17.66 4.60 11.03
N ALA A 159 -18.91 4.76 11.48
CA ALA A 159 -19.42 6.06 11.92
C ALA A 159 -18.78 6.55 13.23
N SER A 160 -18.14 5.65 14.00
CA SER A 160 -17.37 5.99 15.19
C SER A 160 -15.91 6.36 14.92
N LEU A 161 -15.43 6.19 13.68
CA LEU A 161 -14.05 6.52 13.31
C LEU A 161 -13.88 8.03 13.11
N GLU A 162 -12.74 8.54 13.52
CA GLU A 162 -12.36 9.94 13.32
C GLU A 162 -11.73 10.11 11.93
N ILE A 163 -12.56 10.42 10.93
CA ILE A 163 -12.16 10.60 9.53
C ILE A 163 -12.24 12.08 9.16
N PRO A 164 -11.17 12.70 8.64
CA PRO A 164 -11.24 14.07 8.12
C PRO A 164 -12.22 14.21 6.94
N ASP A 165 -12.98 15.32 6.90
CA ASP A 165 -14.06 15.55 5.92
C ASP A 165 -13.61 15.53 4.45
N ASN A 166 -12.32 15.78 4.19
CA ASN A 166 -11.74 15.79 2.86
C ASN A 166 -11.25 14.42 2.39
N MET A 167 -11.38 13.38 3.21
CA MET A 167 -10.87 12.04 2.93
C MET A 167 -11.97 11.01 2.76
N GLY A 168 -11.72 10.04 1.90
CA GLY A 168 -12.57 8.88 1.70
C GLY A 168 -12.02 7.65 2.40
N LEU A 169 -12.89 6.74 2.87
CA LEU A 169 -12.46 5.51 3.54
C LEU A 169 -13.25 4.29 3.05
N ILE A 170 -12.53 3.22 2.69
CA ILE A 170 -13.12 1.95 2.26
C ILE A 170 -12.73 0.84 3.24
N VAL A 171 -13.72 0.10 3.76
CA VAL A 171 -13.46 -1.10 4.58
C VAL A 171 -13.24 -2.31 3.67
N ARG A 172 -12.09 -2.97 3.82
CA ARG A 172 -11.69 -4.22 3.15
C ARG A 172 -12.38 -5.42 3.77
N THR A 173 -12.41 -6.54 3.05
CA THR A 173 -12.96 -7.82 3.56
C THR A 173 -12.30 -8.26 4.87
N ALA A 174 -11.01 -7.99 5.04
CA ALA A 174 -10.26 -8.31 6.26
C ALA A 174 -10.67 -7.48 7.49
N GLY A 175 -11.35 -6.35 7.30
CA GLY A 175 -11.91 -5.53 8.39
C GLY A 175 -13.19 -6.10 9.01
N CYS A 176 -13.72 -7.21 8.47
CA CYS A 176 -14.89 -7.88 9.00
C CYS A 176 -14.68 -8.35 10.45
N GLY A 177 -15.63 -8.02 11.34
CA GLY A 177 -15.58 -8.40 12.76
C GLY A 177 -14.56 -7.61 13.60
N LYS A 178 -13.98 -6.55 13.04
CA LYS A 178 -13.04 -5.68 13.76
C LYS A 178 -13.76 -4.58 14.52
N ASN A 179 -13.25 -4.27 15.71
CA ASN A 179 -13.79 -3.22 16.55
C ASN A 179 -13.29 -1.83 16.09
N ALA A 180 -13.88 -0.77 16.64
CA ALA A 180 -13.53 0.60 16.30
C ALA A 180 -12.05 0.94 16.57
N GLU A 181 -11.48 0.41 17.65
CA GLU A 181 -10.09 0.66 18.04
C GLU A 181 -9.10 0.10 17.01
N GLU A 182 -9.28 -1.16 16.60
CA GLU A 182 -8.43 -1.79 15.57
C GLU A 182 -8.52 -1.05 14.23
N LEU A 183 -9.72 -0.62 13.84
CA LEU A 183 -9.91 0.15 12.61
C LEU A 183 -9.32 1.57 12.72
N GLN A 184 -9.45 2.22 13.88
CA GLN A 184 -8.87 3.54 14.11
C GLN A 184 -7.34 3.50 14.08
N TRP A 185 -6.70 2.43 14.60
CA TRP A 185 -5.26 2.26 14.49
C TRP A 185 -4.79 2.13 13.04
N ASP A 186 -5.49 1.33 12.22
CA ASP A 186 -5.20 1.21 10.78
C ASP A 186 -5.43 2.55 10.05
N LEU A 187 -6.47 3.31 10.41
CA LEU A 187 -6.71 4.64 9.88
C LEU A 187 -5.59 5.62 10.25
N ASN A 188 -5.18 5.65 11.51
CA ASN A 188 -4.12 6.52 12.00
C ASN A 188 -2.79 6.26 11.29
N TYR A 189 -2.47 4.99 11.04
CA TYR A 189 -1.34 4.62 10.21
C TYR A 189 -1.42 5.24 8.80
N LEU A 190 -2.55 5.06 8.13
CA LEU A 190 -2.74 5.56 6.77
C LEU A 190 -2.68 7.09 6.70
N MET A 191 -3.16 7.79 7.73
CA MET A 191 -3.05 9.24 7.84
C MET A 191 -1.58 9.68 8.00
N GLN A 192 -0.81 9.04 8.88
CA GLN A 192 0.62 9.35 9.04
C GLN A 192 1.42 9.06 7.75
N LEU A 193 1.09 7.97 7.07
CA LEU A 193 1.68 7.64 5.78
C LEU A 193 1.37 8.71 4.74
N TRP A 194 0.13 9.19 4.70
CA TRP A 194 -0.27 10.29 3.82
C TRP A 194 0.47 11.58 4.12
N GLU A 195 0.60 11.98 5.39
CA GLU A 195 1.37 13.16 5.80
C GLU A 195 2.83 13.07 5.34
N ALA A 196 3.46 11.90 5.46
CA ALA A 196 4.82 11.68 4.99
C ALA A 196 4.93 11.81 3.46
N ILE A 197 3.95 11.29 2.72
CA ILE A 197 3.85 11.40 1.25
C ILE A 197 3.70 12.86 0.83
N GLU A 198 2.76 13.60 1.44
CA GLU A 198 2.53 15.02 1.14
C GLU A 198 3.79 15.84 1.40
N ARG A 199 4.41 15.64 2.57
CA ARG A 199 5.65 16.32 2.93
C ARG A 199 6.76 16.05 1.91
N SER A 200 7.03 14.79 1.60
CA SER A 200 8.04 14.39 0.62
C SER A 200 7.76 15.02 -0.76
N SER A 201 6.49 15.00 -1.20
CA SER A 201 6.05 15.61 -2.47
C SER A 201 6.25 17.13 -2.54
N SER A 202 6.21 17.82 -1.40
CA SER A 202 6.39 19.28 -1.32
C SER A 202 7.86 19.70 -1.30
N GLU A 203 8.75 18.87 -0.73
CA GLU A 203 10.16 19.20 -0.52
C GLU A 203 11.04 18.95 -1.76
N GLN A 204 10.62 18.05 -2.66
CA GLN A 204 11.41 17.66 -3.83
C GLN A 204 10.78 18.09 -5.17
N ALA A 205 11.62 18.42 -6.15
CA ALA A 205 11.20 18.79 -7.50
C ALA A 205 10.91 17.54 -8.36
N ALA A 206 9.93 17.62 -9.25
CA ALA A 206 9.60 16.53 -10.16
C ALA A 206 10.67 16.35 -11.28
N PRO A 207 10.83 15.15 -11.87
CA PRO A 207 10.16 13.90 -11.52
C PRO A 207 10.92 13.06 -10.48
N PHE A 208 10.21 12.47 -9.51
CA PHE A 208 10.81 11.55 -8.55
C PHE A 208 9.80 10.57 -7.92
N LEU A 209 10.30 9.48 -7.36
CA LEU A 209 9.53 8.48 -6.60
C LEU A 209 9.26 9.02 -5.19
N VAL A 210 8.00 9.32 -4.89
CA VAL A 210 7.56 9.86 -3.59
C VAL A 210 7.39 8.72 -2.58
N PHE A 211 6.75 7.64 -3.02
CA PHE A 211 6.48 6.46 -2.22
C PHE A 211 6.55 5.22 -3.08
N GLN A 212 7.36 4.27 -2.63
CA GLN A 212 7.43 2.92 -3.15
C GLN A 212 6.46 2.06 -2.35
N GLU A 213 5.59 1.30 -3.02
CA GLU A 213 4.72 0.35 -2.33
C GLU A 213 5.58 -0.59 -1.48
N SER A 214 5.09 -0.84 -0.28
CA SER A 214 5.80 -1.56 0.78
C SER A 214 6.36 -2.89 0.31
N ASN A 215 7.62 -3.19 0.65
CA ASN A 215 8.20 -4.52 0.45
C ASN A 215 7.45 -5.59 1.27
N VAL A 216 7.71 -6.87 1.00
CA VAL A 216 7.00 -7.99 1.62
C VAL A 216 7.07 -7.98 3.14
N ILE A 217 8.16 -7.47 3.75
CA ILE A 217 8.26 -7.31 5.19
C ILE A 217 7.18 -6.37 5.71
N ILE A 218 7.10 -5.15 5.15
CA ILE A 218 6.13 -4.15 5.63
C ILE A 218 4.70 -4.61 5.31
N ARG A 219 4.46 -5.25 4.15
CA ARG A 219 3.16 -5.86 3.84
C ARG A 219 2.78 -6.94 4.85
N ALA A 220 3.69 -7.85 5.18
CA ALA A 220 3.44 -8.90 6.14
C ALA A 220 3.19 -8.37 7.55
N LEU A 221 3.95 -7.35 7.99
CA LEU A 221 3.70 -6.66 9.25
C LEU A 221 2.32 -6.01 9.28
N ARG A 222 1.97 -5.22 8.26
CA ARG A 222 0.63 -4.62 8.13
C ARG A 222 -0.44 -5.70 8.19
N ASP A 223 -0.33 -6.70 7.31
CA ASP A 223 -1.43 -7.63 7.05
C ASP A 223 -1.60 -8.69 8.15
N HIS A 224 -0.53 -9.04 8.87
CA HIS A 224 -0.56 -10.19 9.80
C HIS A 224 -0.04 -9.90 11.22
N LEU A 225 0.59 -8.75 11.49
CA LEU A 225 0.99 -8.44 12.86
C LEU A 225 -0.25 -8.17 13.72
N ARG A 226 -0.45 -9.02 14.73
CA ARG A 226 -1.61 -9.02 15.62
C ARG A 226 -1.17 -9.32 17.04
N GLY A 227 -2.07 -9.08 17.99
CA GLY A 227 -1.79 -9.25 19.43
C GLY A 227 -1.26 -10.64 19.80
N ASP A 228 -1.65 -11.67 19.04
CA ASP A 228 -1.27 -13.08 19.22
C ASP A 228 0.10 -13.45 18.64
N ILE A 229 0.77 -12.56 17.90
CA ILE A 229 2.17 -12.74 17.49
C ILE A 229 3.06 -12.42 18.69
N ASP A 230 3.81 -13.39 19.17
CA ASP A 230 4.63 -13.26 20.37
C ASP A 230 6.00 -12.63 20.07
N GLU A 231 6.61 -12.96 18.93
CA GLU A 231 7.94 -12.49 18.52
C GLU A 231 8.01 -12.27 17.00
N ILE A 232 8.79 -11.26 16.61
CA ILE A 232 9.18 -11.00 15.22
C ILE A 232 10.70 -11.17 15.17
N LEU A 233 11.18 -12.19 14.46
CA LEU A 233 12.61 -12.51 14.34
C LEU A 233 13.09 -12.15 12.94
N ILE A 234 14.14 -11.33 12.87
CA ILE A 234 14.71 -10.82 11.62
C ILE A 234 16.18 -11.20 11.57
N ASP A 235 16.68 -11.83 10.50
CA ASP A 235 18.07 -12.30 10.42
C ASP A 235 19.06 -11.36 9.71
N ASN A 236 18.63 -10.14 9.39
CA ASN A 236 19.44 -9.13 8.70
C ASN A 236 19.27 -7.76 9.38
N GLU A 237 20.38 -7.01 9.51
CA GLU A 237 20.40 -5.73 10.22
C GLU A 237 19.61 -4.62 9.51
N ASP A 238 19.73 -4.51 8.19
CA ASP A 238 19.00 -3.48 7.41
C ASP A 238 17.49 -3.71 7.48
N SER A 239 17.07 -4.97 7.34
CA SER A 239 15.68 -5.39 7.50
C SER A 239 15.20 -5.15 8.93
N PHE A 240 16.03 -5.40 9.94
CA PHE A 240 15.67 -5.14 11.33
C PHE A 240 15.48 -3.64 11.58
N ALA A 241 16.36 -2.78 11.06
CA ALA A 241 16.22 -1.33 11.14
C ALA A 241 14.94 -0.85 10.44
N LEU A 242 14.62 -1.40 9.27
CA LEU A 242 13.38 -1.13 8.55
C LEU A 242 12.15 -1.50 9.39
N VAL A 243 12.11 -2.71 9.96
CA VAL A 243 11.03 -3.16 10.85
C VAL A 243 10.92 -2.26 12.07
N GLN A 244 12.03 -1.91 12.72
CA GLN A 244 12.00 -1.04 13.89
C GLN A 244 11.46 0.36 13.56
N ASN A 245 11.88 0.95 12.44
CA ASN A 245 11.41 2.27 12.03
C ASN A 245 9.91 2.25 11.74
N PHE A 246 9.43 1.21 11.03
CA PHE A 246 8.02 1.00 10.79
C PHE A 246 7.24 0.84 12.10
N LEU A 247 7.66 -0.07 12.99
CA LEU A 247 6.96 -0.30 14.26
C LEU A 247 6.95 0.94 15.15
N LYS A 248 8.04 1.72 15.22
CA LYS A 248 8.09 2.97 16.01
C LYS A 248 7.05 3.98 15.56
N GLN A 249 6.85 4.11 14.25
CA GLN A 249 5.91 5.08 13.68
C GLN A 249 4.47 4.56 13.77
N VAL A 250 4.28 3.29 13.41
CA VAL A 250 2.96 2.73 13.07
C VAL A 250 2.34 1.92 14.19
N MET A 251 3.12 1.07 14.85
CA MET A 251 2.62 0.14 15.87
C MET A 251 3.59 0.02 17.06
N PRO A 252 3.82 1.10 17.82
CA PRO A 252 4.91 1.16 18.80
C PRO A 252 4.77 0.11 19.91
N HIS A 253 3.56 -0.36 20.19
CA HIS A 253 3.30 -1.44 21.16
C HIS A 253 3.90 -2.80 20.76
N PHE A 254 4.12 -3.04 19.47
CA PHE A 254 4.77 -4.26 18.98
C PHE A 254 6.29 -4.14 18.88
N LEU A 255 6.85 -2.94 19.05
CA LEU A 255 8.29 -2.70 18.97
C LEU A 255 9.12 -3.64 19.87
N PRO A 256 8.74 -3.94 21.13
CA PRO A 256 9.48 -4.86 21.97
C PRO A 256 9.50 -6.33 21.47
N LYS A 257 8.58 -6.69 20.56
CA LYS A 257 8.50 -8.04 19.99
C LYS A 257 9.51 -8.25 18.85
N ALA A 258 10.04 -7.18 18.26
CA ALA A 258 11.03 -7.25 17.19
C ALA A 258 12.43 -7.55 17.76
N LYS A 259 13.06 -8.63 17.29
CA LYS A 259 14.38 -9.07 17.71
C LYS A 259 15.24 -9.42 16.50
N LEU A 260 16.49 -8.98 16.52
CA LEU A 260 17.51 -9.39 15.58
C LEU A 260 17.97 -10.81 15.92
N TYR A 261 17.94 -11.69 14.93
CA TYR A 261 18.40 -13.07 15.01
C TYR A 261 19.86 -13.13 14.59
N GLN A 262 20.72 -13.70 15.45
CA GLN A 262 22.17 -13.73 15.27
C GLN A 262 22.80 -15.11 15.48
N ASP A 263 21.98 -16.16 15.61
CA ASP A 263 22.53 -17.51 15.77
C ASP A 263 23.19 -17.99 14.47
N ALA A 264 24.14 -18.92 14.60
CA ALA A 264 24.84 -19.52 13.46
C ALA A 264 23.95 -20.43 12.58
N VAL A 265 22.86 -20.98 13.14
CA VAL A 265 21.92 -21.82 12.39
C VAL A 265 20.96 -20.89 11.63
N PRO A 266 20.72 -21.08 10.32
CA PRO A 266 19.77 -20.25 9.58
C PRO A 266 18.38 -20.22 10.22
N LEU A 267 17.73 -19.05 10.20
CA LEU A 267 16.48 -18.79 10.92
C LEU A 267 15.40 -19.84 10.64
N PHE A 268 15.10 -20.14 9.38
CA PHE A 268 14.05 -21.09 9.01
C PHE A 268 14.41 -22.54 9.36
N ASN A 269 15.69 -22.91 9.27
CA ASN A 269 16.17 -24.21 9.71
C ASN A 269 16.04 -24.38 11.23
N ARG A 270 16.32 -23.33 12.00
CA ARG A 270 16.16 -23.35 13.47
C ARG A 270 14.73 -23.66 13.89
N TYR A 271 13.74 -23.16 13.14
CA TYR A 271 12.32 -23.37 13.38
C TYR A 271 11.73 -24.57 12.60
N GLN A 272 12.54 -25.32 11.86
CA GLN A 272 12.15 -26.53 11.11
C GLN A 272 11.04 -26.28 10.08
N ILE A 273 11.05 -25.09 9.46
CA ILE A 273 10.04 -24.73 8.44
C ILE A 273 10.54 -24.83 7.00
N GLU A 274 11.85 -24.96 6.76
CA GLU A 274 12.40 -25.05 5.40
C GLU A 274 11.79 -26.22 4.62
N SER A 275 11.68 -27.41 5.23
CA SER A 275 11.06 -28.57 4.59
C SER A 275 9.56 -28.38 4.31
N GLN A 276 8.86 -27.59 5.12
CA GLN A 276 7.45 -27.26 4.89
C GLN A 276 7.28 -26.29 3.71
N ILE A 277 8.22 -25.36 3.56
CA ILE A 277 8.28 -24.44 2.41
C ILE A 277 8.58 -25.23 1.13
N GLU A 278 9.54 -26.17 1.16
CA GLU A 278 9.84 -27.03 0.00
C GLU A 278 8.63 -27.84 -0.48
N ILE A 279 7.81 -28.36 0.45
CA ILE A 279 6.57 -29.07 0.12
C ILE A 279 5.61 -28.17 -0.68
N ALA A 280 5.57 -26.86 -0.40
CA ALA A 280 4.71 -25.92 -1.13
C ALA A 280 5.12 -25.74 -2.61
N TYR A 281 6.38 -26.02 -2.95
CA TYR A 281 6.86 -26.06 -4.34
C TYR A 281 6.64 -27.43 -5.00
N GLY A 282 6.28 -28.45 -4.23
CA GLY A 282 5.96 -29.78 -4.71
C GLY A 282 4.70 -29.79 -5.57
N ARG A 283 4.73 -30.54 -6.68
CA ARG A 283 3.53 -30.78 -7.50
C ARG A 283 2.47 -31.60 -6.76
N GLU A 284 2.92 -32.49 -5.88
CA GLU A 284 2.08 -33.38 -5.07
C GLU A 284 2.45 -33.20 -3.59
N VAL A 285 1.42 -33.12 -2.74
CA VAL A 285 1.57 -32.96 -1.29
C VAL A 285 0.87 -34.12 -0.62
N SER A 286 1.62 -34.98 0.08
CA SER A 286 1.06 -36.08 0.84
C SER A 286 0.25 -35.55 2.03
N LEU A 287 -0.99 -36.03 2.16
CA LEU A 287 -1.82 -35.69 3.31
C LEU A 287 -1.47 -36.59 4.50
N PRO A 288 -1.76 -36.18 5.74
CA PRO A 288 -1.47 -36.99 6.94
C PRO A 288 -2.07 -38.41 6.91
N SER A 289 -3.10 -38.64 6.10
CA SER A 289 -3.81 -39.91 5.99
C SER A 289 -3.46 -40.74 4.75
N GLY A 290 -2.47 -40.32 3.95
CA GLY A 290 -2.11 -40.97 2.68
C GLY A 290 -2.87 -40.38 1.50
#